data_AF-A0A925AHY2-F1
#
_entry.id   AF-A0A925AHY2-F1
#
_cell.length_a   1.000
_cell.length_b   1.000
_cell.length_c   1.000
_cell.angle_alpha   90.00
_cell.angle_beta   90.00
_cell.angle_gamma   90.00
#
_symmetry.space_group_name_H-M   'P 1'
#
loop_
_entity.id
_entity.type
_entity.pdbx_description
1 polymer ?
#
loop_
_entity_poly.entity_id
_entity_poly.type
_entity_poly.pdbx_seq_one_letter_code
_entity_poly.pdbx_strand_id
1 'polypeptide(L)'
;MKFKLFLLITFCQCFYVGNTNAQVVSQDSLPKETRRDSLISFFGTPLLFYTPDTRWGIGAAGIITFPTRPRRSNLSFNVSYTQNKQILVFFPFQWLSYQNRYRVYGEVGWYRYLYRYFGIGNEHPNDYFETYTAKYPRFRVTAAKRVQEKHLLGLRVFLDVYNIISVSPNGEIEQGKVKGADGGISSAVGPVWISDSRDNSFYPRSGWLAEVALTGEGKLTGSDFKFARCSLDVARYFSFGKNVLAVNGIAAFTVGEVPFFQFPQIGGPRRLRGYPDGKYRDRHMVIAQTEFRFPIVWRFKGVVFAGGGTVFGKAGETAKFRPNAGAGLRFEFDRRQKLHLRFDYGIGEGKGNSGVYVTLGEAF
;
A
#
# COMPACT_ATOMS: atom_id res chain seq x y z
N MET A 1 -6.59 -30.10 32.56
CA MET A 1 -5.18 -29.71 32.30
C MET A 1 -4.51 -30.75 31.44
N LYS A 2 -4.33 -30.47 30.13
CA LYS A 2 -3.46 -31.26 29.24
C LYS A 2 -2.70 -30.27 28.36
N PHE A 3 -1.42 -30.08 28.66
CA PHE A 3 -0.47 -29.37 27.80
C PHE A 3 -0.25 -30.21 26.54
N LYS A 4 -0.48 -29.63 25.36
CA LYS A 4 0.05 -30.16 24.10
C LYS A 4 1.05 -29.15 23.56
N LEU A 5 2.32 -29.49 23.75
CA LEU A 5 3.49 -28.93 23.10
C LEU A 5 3.32 -29.11 21.58
N PHE A 6 3.37 -28.03 20.80
CA PHE A 6 3.43 -28.11 19.34
C PHE A 6 4.65 -27.38 18.80
N LEU A 7 5.31 -28.12 17.90
CA LEU A 7 6.62 -27.95 17.29
C LEU A 7 6.76 -26.59 16.60
N LEU A 8 7.79 -25.83 17.00
CA LEU A 8 8.26 -24.63 16.32
C LEU A 8 9.06 -25.06 15.08
N ILE A 9 8.46 -24.95 13.89
CA ILE A 9 9.22 -25.09 12.64
C ILE A 9 9.76 -23.71 12.28
N THR A 10 11.03 -23.50 12.65
CA THR A 10 11.85 -22.35 12.25
C THR A 10 12.22 -22.50 10.77
N PHE A 11 11.57 -21.73 9.89
CA PHE A 11 12.08 -21.48 8.54
C PHE A 11 12.52 -20.02 8.45
N CYS A 12 13.84 -19.85 8.41
CA CYS A 12 14.51 -18.57 8.18
C CYS A 12 14.27 -18.16 6.72
N GLN A 13 13.39 -17.18 6.47
CA GLN A 13 13.19 -16.62 5.12
C GLN A 13 13.03 -15.11 5.16
N CYS A 14 13.67 -14.46 4.19
CA CYS A 14 13.65 -13.02 3.97
C CYS A 14 12.25 -12.54 3.60
N PHE A 15 11.57 -11.82 4.51
CA PHE A 15 10.30 -11.17 4.23
C PHE A 15 10.55 -9.76 3.68
N TYR A 16 9.80 -9.26 2.73
CA TYR A 16 9.82 -7.84 2.37
C TYR A 16 8.49 -7.25 2.84
N VAL A 17 8.52 -6.39 3.87
CA VAL A 17 7.34 -5.70 4.39
C VAL A 17 7.34 -4.28 3.84
N GLY A 18 6.61 -4.08 2.74
CA GLY A 18 6.05 -2.76 2.48
C GLY A 18 4.73 -2.68 3.23
N ASN A 19 4.56 -1.71 4.14
CA ASN A 19 3.31 -1.35 4.86
C ASN A 19 2.20 -2.41 4.90
N THR A 20 2.44 -3.58 5.50
CA THR A 20 1.43 -4.64 5.61
C THR A 20 1.56 -5.43 6.90
N ASN A 21 0.45 -5.53 7.63
CA ASN A 21 0.24 -6.31 8.86
C ASN A 21 0.89 -7.71 8.77
N ALA A 22 1.76 -8.07 9.73
CA ALA A 22 2.32 -9.41 9.87
C ALA A 22 1.45 -10.32 10.79
N GLN A 23 1.87 -11.58 10.98
CA GLN A 23 1.06 -12.81 10.82
C GLN A 23 0.24 -13.34 12.03
N VAL A 24 -0.66 -14.31 11.75
CA VAL A 24 -1.66 -14.95 12.64
C VAL A 24 -1.70 -16.47 12.47
N VAL A 25 -1.88 -17.19 13.58
CA VAL A 25 -2.52 -18.53 13.66
C VAL A 25 -3.65 -18.48 14.68
N SER A 26 -4.88 -18.82 14.28
CA SER A 26 -5.77 -19.73 15.03
C SER A 26 -6.95 -20.19 14.17
N GLN A 27 -7.29 -21.47 14.35
CA GLN A 27 -8.47 -22.14 13.82
C GLN A 27 -9.68 -21.79 14.68
N ASP A 28 -10.84 -21.62 14.04
CA ASP A 28 -12.09 -22.06 14.67
C ASP A 28 -13.12 -22.53 13.62
N SER A 29 -13.82 -23.59 14.00
CA SER A 29 -14.63 -24.47 13.16
C SER A 29 -16.15 -24.30 13.38
N LEU A 30 -16.88 -24.02 12.28
CA LEU A 30 -18.31 -24.34 11.97
C LEU A 30 -19.44 -23.78 12.89
N PRO A 31 -20.75 -23.77 12.49
CA PRO A 31 -21.41 -23.77 11.17
C PRO A 31 -22.40 -22.57 10.97
N LYS A 32 -23.18 -22.63 9.87
CA LYS A 32 -24.21 -21.69 9.38
C LYS A 32 -25.37 -21.50 10.38
N GLU A 33 -25.67 -20.26 10.79
CA GLU A 33 -27.04 -19.81 11.08
C GLU A 33 -27.14 -18.29 11.23
N THR A 34 -28.32 -17.78 10.90
CA THR A 34 -28.79 -16.40 10.79
C THR A 34 -28.78 -15.66 12.15
N ARG A 35 -27.61 -15.36 12.71
CA ARG A 35 -27.50 -14.44 13.85
C ARG A 35 -27.27 -13.00 13.39
N ARG A 36 -27.93 -12.05 14.06
CA ARG A 36 -27.58 -10.61 14.04
C ARG A 36 -26.06 -10.48 14.17
N ASP A 37 -25.37 -10.16 13.07
CA ASP A 37 -23.96 -9.76 13.07
C ASP A 37 -23.81 -8.36 13.70
N SER A 38 -24.23 -8.21 14.96
CA SER A 38 -24.21 -6.93 15.71
C SER A 38 -22.95 -6.75 16.56
N LEU A 39 -22.00 -7.69 16.51
CA LEU A 39 -20.83 -7.67 17.37
C LEU A 39 -19.65 -6.98 16.68
N ILE A 40 -19.08 -6.01 17.38
CA ILE A 40 -17.72 -5.50 17.13
C ILE A 40 -16.78 -6.70 17.24
N SER A 41 -15.90 -6.89 16.27
CA SER A 41 -14.88 -7.94 16.30
C SER A 41 -13.51 -7.31 16.38
N PHE A 42 -12.71 -7.76 17.33
CA PHE A 42 -11.31 -7.38 17.50
C PHE A 42 -10.43 -8.59 17.20
N PHE A 43 -9.33 -8.34 16.51
CA PHE A 43 -8.27 -9.30 16.32
C PHE A 43 -6.92 -8.59 16.49
N GLY A 44 -6.00 -9.17 17.24
CA GLY A 44 -4.65 -8.64 17.44
C GLY A 44 -3.62 -9.76 17.49
N THR A 45 -2.41 -9.50 17.02
CA THR A 45 -1.34 -10.49 16.91
C THR A 45 0.03 -9.85 17.10
N PRO A 46 0.98 -10.52 17.78
CA PRO A 46 2.37 -10.11 17.76
C PRO A 46 2.96 -10.27 16.35
N LEU A 47 3.90 -9.42 16.00
CA LEU A 47 4.68 -9.47 14.77
C LEU A 47 6.12 -9.84 15.09
N LEU A 48 6.65 -10.82 14.38
CA LEU A 48 8.09 -11.04 14.23
C LEU A 48 8.34 -11.18 12.73
N PHE A 49 9.23 -10.36 12.19
CA PHE A 49 9.53 -10.35 10.77
C PHE A 49 10.99 -9.99 10.53
N TYR A 50 11.49 -10.29 9.34
CA TYR A 50 12.82 -9.90 8.91
C TYR A 50 12.73 -9.36 7.49
N THR A 51 13.27 -8.18 7.22
CA THR A 51 13.40 -7.68 5.84
C THR A 51 14.79 -7.18 5.51
N PRO A 52 15.21 -7.14 4.24
CA PRO A 52 16.47 -6.51 3.85
C PRO A 52 16.56 -5.05 4.32
N ASP A 53 15.45 -4.30 4.26
CA ASP A 53 15.40 -2.88 4.59
C ASP A 53 15.29 -2.62 6.10
N THR A 54 14.68 -3.54 6.86
CA THR A 54 14.45 -3.39 8.31
C THR A 54 15.35 -4.24 9.19
N ARG A 55 15.97 -5.28 8.62
CA ARG A 55 16.46 -6.47 9.32
C ARG A 55 15.37 -7.05 10.23
N TRP A 56 15.73 -7.65 11.36
CA TRP A 56 14.74 -8.18 12.31
C TRP A 56 13.84 -7.08 12.83
N GLY A 57 12.55 -7.35 12.95
CA GLY A 57 11.55 -6.46 13.49
C GLY A 57 10.57 -7.21 14.38
N ILE A 58 10.16 -6.55 15.45
CA ILE A 58 9.15 -7.02 16.39
C ILE A 58 8.02 -6.00 16.49
N GLY A 59 6.82 -6.44 16.81
CA GLY A 59 5.70 -5.52 16.92
C GLY A 59 4.40 -6.19 17.31
N ALA A 60 3.31 -5.46 17.10
CA ALA A 60 1.95 -5.96 17.17
C ALA A 60 1.12 -5.29 16.08
N ALA A 61 0.21 -6.06 15.48
CA ALA A 61 -0.82 -5.54 14.60
C ALA A 61 -2.18 -6.05 15.00
N GLY A 62 -3.22 -5.36 14.58
CA GLY A 62 -4.57 -5.86 14.73
C GLY A 62 -5.59 -5.02 13.99
N ILE A 63 -6.83 -5.48 14.04
CA ILE A 63 -7.96 -4.89 13.34
C ILE A 63 -9.21 -4.98 14.23
N ILE A 64 -9.91 -3.87 14.33
CA ILE A 64 -11.26 -3.77 14.87
C ILE A 64 -12.20 -3.62 13.69
N THR A 65 -13.25 -4.44 13.63
CA THR A 65 -14.29 -4.35 12.61
C THR A 65 -15.64 -4.04 13.22
N PHE A 66 -16.29 -3.01 12.72
CA PHE A 66 -17.59 -2.55 13.19
C PHE A 66 -18.69 -2.99 12.21
N PRO A 67 -19.86 -3.41 12.72
CA PRO A 67 -20.97 -3.78 11.85
C PRO A 67 -21.51 -2.54 11.15
N THR A 68 -21.34 -2.48 9.83
CA THR A 68 -22.02 -1.51 8.97
C THR A 68 -22.53 -2.25 7.73
N ARG A 69 -23.70 -1.88 7.23
CA ARG A 69 -24.33 -2.54 6.07
C ARG A 69 -24.17 -1.68 4.82
N PRO A 70 -23.87 -2.27 3.64
CA PRO A 70 -23.64 -3.70 3.38
C PRO A 70 -22.19 -4.17 3.68
N ARG A 71 -21.24 -3.24 3.89
CA ARG A 71 -19.81 -3.52 4.08
C ARG A 71 -19.38 -3.03 5.46
N ARG A 72 -18.59 -3.84 6.20
CA ARG A 72 -18.10 -3.51 7.55
C ARG A 72 -17.08 -2.36 7.50
N SER A 73 -17.15 -1.51 8.52
CA SER A 73 -16.10 -0.52 8.80
C SER A 73 -14.94 -1.21 9.54
N ASN A 74 -13.73 -0.67 9.43
CA ASN A 74 -12.57 -1.19 10.13
C ASN A 74 -11.61 -0.09 10.60
N LEU A 75 -10.86 -0.41 11.65
CA LEU A 75 -9.72 0.32 12.16
C LEU A 75 -8.61 -0.70 12.39
N SER A 76 -7.50 -0.58 11.68
CA SER A 76 -6.31 -1.38 11.91
C SER A 76 -5.32 -0.60 12.75
N PHE A 77 -4.46 -1.30 13.50
CA PHE A 77 -3.31 -0.72 14.17
C PHE A 77 -2.08 -1.55 13.84
N ASN A 78 -0.95 -0.89 13.67
CA ASN A 78 0.36 -1.50 13.50
C ASN A 78 1.37 -0.72 14.34
N VAL A 79 2.07 -1.43 15.21
CA VAL A 79 3.17 -0.90 16.02
C VAL A 79 4.33 -1.84 15.81
N SER A 80 5.47 -1.34 15.32
CA SER A 80 6.65 -2.17 15.15
C SER A 80 7.94 -1.39 15.37
N TYR A 81 8.94 -2.13 15.85
CA TYR A 81 10.31 -1.67 16.05
C TYR A 81 11.27 -2.63 15.33
N THR A 82 12.29 -2.08 14.70
CA THR A 82 13.24 -2.85 13.88
C THR A 82 14.66 -2.72 14.39
N GLN A 83 15.51 -3.69 14.04
CA GLN A 83 16.94 -3.69 14.35
C GLN A 83 17.66 -2.51 13.68
N ASN A 84 17.14 -2.02 12.56
CA ASN A 84 17.57 -0.76 11.93
C ASN A 84 17.01 0.50 12.64
N LYS A 85 16.53 0.36 13.89
CA LYS A 85 15.99 1.43 14.75
C LYS A 85 14.80 2.17 14.13
N GLN A 86 14.05 1.52 13.25
CA GLN A 86 12.81 2.08 12.72
C GLN A 86 11.70 1.88 13.73
N ILE A 87 10.78 2.84 13.75
CA ILE A 87 9.55 2.79 14.54
C ILE A 87 8.42 3.09 13.57
N LEU A 88 7.47 2.16 13.44
CA LEU A 88 6.26 2.37 12.67
C LEU A 88 5.06 2.24 13.60
N VAL A 89 4.32 3.33 13.78
CA VAL A 89 3.08 3.36 14.54
C VAL A 89 2.01 3.94 13.62
N PHE A 90 1.09 3.14 13.12
CA PHE A 90 0.09 3.64 12.19
C PHE A 90 -1.25 2.94 12.31
N PHE A 91 -2.30 3.69 12.04
CA PHE A 91 -3.70 3.34 12.23
C PHE A 91 -4.49 3.58 10.95
N PRO A 92 -4.43 2.67 9.97
CA PRO A 92 -5.30 2.74 8.80
C PRO A 92 -6.75 2.52 9.22
N PHE A 93 -7.65 3.32 8.70
CA PHE A 93 -9.06 3.20 9.03
C PHE A 93 -9.94 3.36 7.80
N GLN A 94 -11.11 2.74 7.86
CA GLN A 94 -12.19 2.92 6.91
C GLN A 94 -13.52 2.85 7.64
N TRP A 95 -14.21 3.97 7.66
CA TRP A 95 -15.59 4.08 8.08
C TRP A 95 -16.50 4.17 6.85
N LEU A 96 -17.54 3.34 6.87
CA LEU A 96 -18.61 3.33 5.89
C LEU A 96 -19.91 3.60 6.65
N SER A 97 -20.77 4.47 6.12
CA SER A 97 -22.10 4.65 6.69
C SER A 97 -23.09 3.64 6.12
N TYR A 98 -24.31 3.61 6.68
CA TYR A 98 -25.39 2.76 6.18
C TYR A 98 -25.61 2.96 4.67
N GLN A 99 -25.70 1.84 3.94
CA GLN A 99 -25.78 1.79 2.48
C GLN A 99 -24.61 2.48 1.77
N ASN A 100 -23.46 2.66 2.44
CA ASN A 100 -22.28 3.33 1.89
C ASN A 100 -22.63 4.72 1.30
N ARG A 101 -23.48 5.48 2.01
CA ARG A 101 -23.82 6.88 1.69
C ARG A 101 -22.65 7.82 1.92
N TYR A 102 -21.79 7.48 2.86
CA TYR A 102 -20.57 8.19 3.22
C TYR A 102 -19.45 7.15 3.39
N ARG A 103 -18.28 7.51 2.89
CA ARG A 103 -17.04 6.74 3.02
C ARG A 103 -15.96 7.68 3.52
N VAL A 104 -15.40 7.35 4.67
CA VAL A 104 -14.27 8.07 5.25
C VAL A 104 -13.15 7.08 5.48
N TYR A 105 -11.98 7.30 4.91
CA TYR A 105 -10.85 6.39 5.03
C TYR A 105 -9.54 7.15 5.01
N GLY A 106 -8.52 6.53 5.59
CA GLY A 106 -7.30 7.25 5.84
C GLY A 106 -6.31 6.47 6.68
N GLU A 107 -5.30 7.19 7.13
CA GLU A 107 -4.25 6.71 8.01
C GLU A 107 -3.81 7.86 8.92
N VAL A 108 -3.71 7.56 10.20
CA VAL A 108 -2.97 8.39 11.15
C VAL A 108 -1.76 7.60 11.59
N GLY A 109 -0.58 8.21 11.62
CA GLY A 109 0.61 7.49 12.03
C GLY A 109 1.76 8.38 12.42
N TRP A 110 2.77 7.75 12.98
CA TRP A 110 4.07 8.32 13.28
C TRP A 110 5.14 7.33 12.85
N TYR A 111 6.12 7.85 12.12
CA TYR A 111 7.14 7.05 11.47
C TYR A 111 8.51 7.58 11.85
N ARG A 112 9.42 6.67 12.18
CA ARG A 112 10.86 6.82 12.02
C ARG A 112 11.30 5.73 11.07
N TYR A 113 11.61 6.08 9.82
CA TYR A 113 11.85 5.09 8.77
C TYR A 113 13.15 5.36 8.02
N LEU A 114 13.90 4.29 7.79
CA LEU A 114 15.10 4.26 6.95
C LEU A 114 14.66 3.97 5.51
N TYR A 115 14.82 4.94 4.63
CA TYR A 115 14.49 4.85 3.22
C TYR A 115 15.74 4.58 2.39
N ARG A 116 15.53 3.86 1.29
CA ARG A 116 16.47 3.80 0.18
C ARG A 116 16.04 4.81 -0.88
N TYR A 117 16.96 5.66 -1.30
CA TYR A 117 16.79 6.64 -2.35
C TYR A 117 17.61 6.20 -3.56
N PHE A 118 16.98 6.08 -4.72
CA PHE A 118 17.57 5.53 -5.94
C PHE A 118 17.83 6.61 -7.00
N GLY A 119 17.78 7.89 -6.61
CA GLY A 119 17.78 9.01 -7.55
C GLY A 119 16.39 9.39 -8.04
N ILE A 120 16.32 10.48 -8.82
CA ILE A 120 15.12 10.92 -9.55
C ILE A 120 15.26 10.58 -11.02
N GLY A 121 14.18 10.05 -11.61
CA GLY A 121 14.08 9.72 -13.02
C GLY A 121 14.68 8.35 -13.36
N ASN A 122 15.36 8.29 -14.50
CA ASN A 122 15.76 7.05 -15.18
C ASN A 122 17.27 6.96 -15.48
N GLU A 123 18.07 7.87 -14.91
CA GLU A 123 19.47 8.10 -15.29
C GLU A 123 20.46 7.32 -14.41
N HIS A 124 20.11 7.05 -13.15
CA HIS A 124 20.99 6.33 -12.23
C HIS A 124 21.19 4.85 -12.61
N PRO A 125 22.38 4.29 -12.35
CA PRO A 125 22.63 2.86 -12.47
C PRO A 125 21.65 2.02 -11.64
N ASN A 126 21.35 0.80 -12.10
CA ASN A 126 20.37 -0.06 -11.43
C ASN A 126 20.78 -0.47 -10.00
N ASP A 127 22.06 -0.48 -9.65
CA ASP A 127 22.58 -0.80 -8.32
C ASP A 127 22.80 0.43 -7.43
N TYR A 128 22.68 1.66 -7.97
CA TYR A 128 22.79 2.89 -7.20
C TYR A 128 21.66 3.00 -6.17
N PHE A 129 22.01 3.28 -4.91
CA PHE A 129 21.11 3.81 -3.91
C PHE A 129 21.92 4.49 -2.81
N GLU A 130 21.30 5.48 -2.17
CA GLU A 130 21.73 6.03 -0.89
C GLU A 130 20.62 5.83 0.15
N THR A 131 20.92 6.06 1.42
CA THR A 131 19.93 5.91 2.48
C THR A 131 19.69 7.22 3.21
N TYR A 132 18.45 7.43 3.64
CA TYR A 132 18.11 8.53 4.53
C TYR A 132 17.09 8.09 5.56
N THR A 133 17.15 8.65 6.76
CA THR A 133 16.17 8.40 7.81
C THR A 133 15.27 9.63 7.98
N ALA A 134 13.96 9.41 7.88
CA ALA A 134 12.97 10.44 8.14
C ALA A 134 12.14 10.12 9.39
N LYS A 135 11.85 11.15 10.18
CA LYS A 135 10.86 11.14 11.26
C LYS A 135 9.68 12.01 10.86
N TYR A 136 8.46 11.51 10.93
CA TYR A 136 7.29 12.31 10.62
C TYR A 136 5.99 11.74 11.21
N PRO A 137 5.11 12.60 11.76
CA PRO A 137 3.70 12.29 11.83
C PRO A 137 3.08 12.33 10.43
N ARG A 138 2.02 11.53 10.27
CA ARG A 138 1.17 11.45 9.08
C ARG A 138 -0.28 11.54 9.50
N PHE A 139 -1.03 12.37 8.81
CA PHE A 139 -2.48 12.43 8.88
C PHE A 139 -3.03 12.49 7.46
N ARG A 140 -3.68 11.41 7.02
CA ARG A 140 -4.27 11.33 5.70
C ARG A 140 -5.72 10.92 5.83
N VAL A 141 -6.64 11.74 5.35
CA VAL A 141 -8.07 11.45 5.40
C VAL A 141 -8.71 11.79 4.07
N THR A 142 -9.58 10.91 3.60
CA THR A 142 -10.48 11.16 2.47
C THR A 142 -11.89 10.90 2.94
N ALA A 143 -12.77 11.88 2.76
CA ALA A 143 -14.18 11.80 3.09
C ALA A 143 -15.01 12.07 1.84
N ALA A 144 -15.85 11.10 1.46
CA ALA A 144 -16.68 11.18 0.26
C ALA A 144 -18.13 10.79 0.53
N LYS A 145 -19.06 11.48 -0.13
CA LYS A 145 -20.51 11.26 -0.08
C LYS A 145 -20.97 10.66 -1.42
N ARG A 146 -21.84 9.67 -1.35
CA ARG A 146 -22.51 9.11 -2.52
C ARG A 146 -23.42 10.14 -3.16
N VAL A 147 -23.22 10.39 -4.45
CA VAL A 147 -24.03 11.30 -5.28
C VAL A 147 -24.88 10.54 -6.30
N GLN A 148 -24.44 9.34 -6.70
CA GLN A 148 -25.17 8.41 -7.56
C GLN A 148 -24.86 6.98 -7.13
N GLU A 149 -25.60 5.97 -7.61
CA GLU A 149 -25.55 4.56 -7.19
C GLU A 149 -24.12 4.01 -6.96
N LYS A 150 -23.17 4.38 -7.82
CA LYS A 150 -21.78 3.92 -7.79
C LYS A 150 -20.76 5.04 -7.61
N HIS A 151 -21.19 6.30 -7.57
CA HIS A 151 -20.29 7.47 -7.58
C HIS A 151 -20.35 8.23 -6.26
N LEU A 152 -19.17 8.51 -5.71
CA LEU A 152 -18.98 9.35 -4.54
C LEU A 152 -18.11 10.55 -4.91
N LEU A 153 -18.44 11.70 -4.35
CA LEU A 153 -17.66 12.93 -4.44
C LEU A 153 -17.27 13.37 -3.03
N GLY A 154 -16.05 13.88 -2.89
CA GLY A 154 -15.50 14.15 -1.57
C GLY A 154 -14.30 15.08 -1.57
N LEU A 155 -13.70 15.19 -0.39
CA LEU A 155 -12.47 15.92 -0.16
C LEU A 155 -11.40 15.00 0.41
N ARG A 156 -10.16 15.27 0.02
CA ARG A 156 -8.94 14.63 0.49
C ARG A 156 -8.09 15.67 1.20
N VAL A 157 -7.63 15.33 2.40
CA VAL A 157 -6.72 16.14 3.22
C VAL A 157 -5.56 15.26 3.66
N PHE A 158 -4.36 15.57 3.18
CA PHE A 158 -3.12 14.87 3.53
C PHE A 158 -2.16 15.84 4.21
N LEU A 159 -1.53 15.39 5.29
CA LEU A 159 -0.53 16.14 6.03
C LEU A 159 0.59 15.16 6.43
N ASP A 160 1.81 15.45 5.99
CA ASP A 160 3.03 14.76 6.39
C ASP A 160 4.06 15.81 6.81
N VAL A 161 4.61 15.70 8.02
CA VAL A 161 5.62 16.66 8.54
C VAL A 161 6.99 15.97 8.56
N TYR A 162 7.69 16.03 7.44
CA TYR A 162 8.98 15.35 7.26
C TYR A 162 10.10 16.06 8.01
N ASN A 163 10.85 15.31 8.82
CA ASN A 163 12.12 15.73 9.39
C ASN A 163 13.19 14.70 9.00
N ILE A 164 14.15 15.09 8.16
CA ILE A 164 15.24 14.22 7.71
C ILE A 164 16.37 14.33 8.72
N ILE A 165 16.70 13.22 9.37
CA ILE A 165 17.60 13.22 10.54
C ILE A 165 18.95 12.53 10.28
N SER A 166 19.09 11.87 9.14
CA SER A 166 20.32 11.19 8.73
C SER A 166 20.26 10.92 7.24
N VAL A 167 21.37 11.13 6.55
CA VAL A 167 21.56 10.91 5.12
C VAL A 167 22.90 10.22 4.90
N SER A 168 23.06 9.53 3.77
CA SER A 168 24.35 8.95 3.40
C SER A 168 25.36 10.06 3.04
N PRO A 169 26.63 9.95 3.49
CA PRO A 169 27.67 10.90 3.15
C PRO A 169 27.92 10.97 1.64
N ASN A 170 28.19 12.17 1.14
CA ASN A 170 28.39 12.49 -0.27
C ASN A 170 27.20 12.12 -1.17
N GLY A 171 26.01 11.90 -0.60
CA GLY A 171 24.79 11.61 -1.34
C GLY A 171 24.15 12.84 -1.98
N GLU A 172 23.18 12.64 -2.88
CA GLU A 172 22.43 13.74 -3.51
C GLU A 172 21.60 14.53 -2.48
N ILE A 173 21.06 13.84 -1.48
CA ILE A 173 20.30 14.49 -0.41
C ILE A 173 21.22 15.35 0.47
N GLU A 174 22.38 14.84 0.89
CA GLU A 174 23.33 15.62 1.71
C GLU A 174 23.86 16.86 0.98
N GLN A 175 24.12 16.73 -0.33
CA GLN A 175 24.60 17.83 -1.17
C GLN A 175 23.52 18.85 -1.53
N GLY A 176 22.28 18.69 -1.03
CA GLY A 176 21.17 19.60 -1.32
C GLY A 176 20.75 19.61 -2.79
N LYS A 177 21.07 18.56 -3.56
CA LYS A 177 20.73 18.47 -5.00
C LYS A 177 19.24 18.24 -5.24
N VAL A 178 18.49 17.90 -4.19
CA VAL A 178 17.07 17.59 -4.27
C VAL A 178 16.24 18.53 -3.40
N LYS A 179 15.07 18.93 -3.90
CA LYS A 179 14.13 19.75 -3.12
C LYS A 179 13.62 18.96 -1.91
N GLY A 180 13.63 19.59 -0.73
CA GLY A 180 13.18 18.98 0.52
C GLY A 180 14.23 18.11 1.20
N ALA A 181 15.52 18.32 0.93
CA ALA A 181 16.63 17.59 1.57
C ALA A 181 16.62 17.65 3.11
N ASP A 182 16.12 18.75 3.68
CA ASP A 182 15.97 18.93 5.14
C ASP A 182 14.63 18.42 5.68
N GLY A 183 13.74 17.95 4.81
CA GLY A 183 12.34 17.69 5.14
C GLY A 183 11.44 18.90 4.87
N GLY A 184 10.34 18.99 5.61
CA GLY A 184 9.33 20.04 5.49
C GLY A 184 7.90 19.53 5.65
N ILE A 185 6.97 20.46 5.78
CA ILE A 185 5.53 20.22 5.88
C ILE A 185 4.95 20.06 4.47
N SER A 186 4.47 18.86 4.15
CA SER A 186 3.66 18.57 2.96
C SER A 186 2.20 18.48 3.39
N SER A 187 1.39 19.42 2.92
CA SER A 187 -0.01 19.56 3.33
C SER A 187 -0.87 19.81 2.09
N ALA A 188 -1.74 18.86 1.78
CA ALA A 188 -2.54 18.83 0.57
C ALA A 188 -4.02 18.81 0.86
N VAL A 189 -4.77 19.57 0.06
CA VAL A 189 -6.24 19.49 0.03
C VAL A 189 -6.73 19.40 -1.41
N GLY A 190 -7.84 18.69 -1.64
CA GLY A 190 -8.56 18.83 -2.90
C GLY A 190 -9.65 17.78 -3.11
N PRO A 191 -10.38 17.87 -4.23
CA PRO A 191 -11.51 16.98 -4.51
C PRO A 191 -11.07 15.55 -4.81
N VAL A 192 -11.94 14.61 -4.45
CA VAL A 192 -11.85 13.19 -4.85
C VAL A 192 -13.16 12.75 -5.49
N TRP A 193 -13.05 11.94 -6.53
CA TRP A 193 -14.15 11.17 -7.10
C TRP A 193 -13.83 9.69 -6.99
N ILE A 194 -14.82 8.92 -6.54
CA ILE A 194 -14.72 7.47 -6.37
C ILE A 194 -15.88 6.81 -7.10
N SER A 195 -15.59 5.87 -7.99
CA SER A 195 -16.56 4.95 -8.55
C SER A 195 -16.28 3.53 -8.05
N ASP A 196 -17.16 2.91 -7.27
CA ASP A 196 -16.97 1.55 -6.76
C ASP A 196 -18.22 0.71 -7.04
N SER A 197 -18.06 -0.30 -7.90
CA SER A 197 -19.10 -1.27 -8.22
C SER A 197 -18.71 -2.70 -7.83
N ARG A 198 -17.64 -2.88 -7.04
CA ARG A 198 -17.08 -4.21 -6.75
C ARG A 198 -18.09 -5.05 -5.98
N ASP A 199 -18.13 -6.34 -6.30
CA ASP A 199 -18.96 -7.31 -5.58
C ASP A 199 -18.47 -7.54 -4.13
N ASN A 200 -17.16 -7.41 -3.89
CA ASN A 200 -16.56 -7.55 -2.57
C ASN A 200 -15.36 -6.59 -2.42
N SER A 201 -15.15 -6.03 -1.22
CA SER A 201 -14.05 -5.08 -0.96
C SER A 201 -12.67 -5.72 -0.83
N PHE A 202 -12.60 -6.98 -0.41
CA PHE A 202 -11.36 -7.69 -0.06
C PHE A 202 -10.92 -8.67 -1.14
N TYR A 203 -11.87 -9.34 -1.79
CA TYR A 203 -11.62 -10.21 -2.95
C TYR A 203 -12.64 -9.93 -4.07
N PRO A 204 -12.47 -8.84 -4.82
CA PRO A 204 -13.34 -8.50 -5.93
C PRO A 204 -13.20 -9.55 -7.04
N ARG A 205 -14.34 -10.03 -7.55
CA ARG A 205 -14.41 -10.93 -8.71
C ARG A 205 -15.01 -10.25 -9.92
N SER A 206 -15.83 -9.23 -9.71
CA SER A 206 -16.51 -8.50 -10.78
C SER A 206 -16.69 -7.02 -10.43
N GLY A 207 -16.88 -6.20 -11.47
CA GLY A 207 -17.07 -4.77 -11.32
C GLY A 207 -15.76 -3.99 -11.40
N TRP A 208 -15.77 -2.75 -10.92
CA TRP A 208 -14.61 -1.86 -10.97
C TRP A 208 -14.48 -1.00 -9.71
N LEU A 209 -13.26 -0.52 -9.50
CA LEU A 209 -12.95 0.60 -8.62
C LEU A 209 -12.22 1.65 -9.46
N ALA A 210 -12.62 2.90 -9.37
CA ALA A 210 -11.89 4.03 -9.91
C ALA A 210 -11.82 5.12 -8.85
N GLU A 211 -10.64 5.65 -8.60
CA GLU A 211 -10.41 6.77 -7.72
C GLU A 211 -9.59 7.83 -8.45
N VAL A 212 -10.12 9.05 -8.50
CA VAL A 212 -9.44 10.21 -9.07
C VAL A 212 -9.38 11.28 -8.00
N ALA A 213 -8.19 11.83 -7.76
CA ALA A 213 -8.01 12.93 -6.85
C ALA A 213 -7.15 14.03 -7.49
N LEU A 214 -7.59 15.28 -7.32
CA LEU A 214 -6.80 16.46 -7.63
C LEU A 214 -6.49 17.14 -6.30
N THR A 215 -5.22 17.29 -5.95
CA THR A 215 -4.81 17.90 -4.68
C THR A 215 -3.80 19.01 -4.93
N GLY A 216 -3.92 20.11 -4.19
CA GLY A 216 -2.96 21.21 -4.19
C GLY A 216 -2.30 21.38 -2.83
N GLU A 217 -1.02 21.75 -2.85
CA GLU A 217 -0.21 22.10 -1.68
C GLU A 217 0.30 23.54 -1.85
N GLY A 218 0.39 24.28 -0.76
CA GLY A 218 0.95 25.63 -0.74
C GLY A 218 0.76 26.34 0.59
N LYS A 219 1.00 27.65 0.60
CA LYS A 219 0.84 28.49 1.80
C LYS A 219 -0.55 28.39 2.44
N LEU A 220 -1.61 28.29 1.63
CA LEU A 220 -3.00 28.19 2.13
C LEU A 220 -3.26 26.88 2.90
N THR A 221 -2.52 25.82 2.62
CA THR A 221 -2.62 24.54 3.36
C THR A 221 -1.58 24.44 4.47
N GLY A 222 -0.74 25.46 4.67
CA GLY A 222 0.39 25.43 5.59
C GLY A 222 1.55 24.56 5.11
N SER A 223 1.66 24.29 3.80
CA SER A 223 2.77 23.53 3.24
C SER A 223 3.99 24.43 2.94
N ASP A 224 5.18 23.89 3.20
CA ASP A 224 6.46 24.48 2.78
C ASP A 224 6.72 24.34 1.27
N PHE A 225 5.91 23.53 0.59
CA PHE A 225 6.02 23.24 -0.83
C PHE A 225 4.79 23.74 -1.59
N LYS A 226 4.97 24.03 -2.89
CA LYS A 226 3.89 24.53 -3.75
C LYS A 226 3.78 23.68 -5.01
N PHE A 227 2.93 22.66 -4.97
CA PHE A 227 2.69 21.80 -6.11
C PHE A 227 1.25 21.28 -6.14
N ALA A 228 0.83 20.82 -7.32
CA ALA A 228 -0.42 20.12 -7.52
C ALA A 228 -0.15 18.67 -7.93
N ARG A 229 -1.06 17.77 -7.57
CA ARG A 229 -1.03 16.35 -7.95
C ARG A 229 -2.38 15.91 -8.49
N CYS A 230 -2.37 15.30 -9.65
CA CYS A 230 -3.47 14.47 -10.15
C CYS A 230 -3.11 13.00 -9.89
N SER A 231 -3.99 12.24 -9.23
CA SER A 231 -3.83 10.81 -8.96
C SER A 231 -5.01 10.03 -9.51
N LEU A 232 -4.72 8.91 -10.16
CA LEU A 232 -5.67 7.97 -10.75
C LEU A 232 -5.30 6.56 -10.28
N ASP A 233 -6.27 5.82 -9.75
CA ASP A 233 -6.15 4.38 -9.46
C ASP A 233 -7.44 3.69 -9.93
N VAL A 234 -7.32 2.84 -10.94
CA VAL A 234 -8.45 2.16 -11.58
C VAL A 234 -8.19 0.67 -11.63
N ALA A 235 -9.14 -0.12 -11.16
CA ALA A 235 -9.11 -1.57 -11.25
C ALA A 235 -10.43 -2.11 -11.83
N ARG A 236 -10.33 -3.11 -12.70
CA ARG A 236 -11.47 -3.82 -13.30
C ARG A 236 -11.28 -5.33 -13.11
N TYR A 237 -12.37 -6.02 -12.78
CA TYR A 237 -12.35 -7.46 -12.52
C TYR A 237 -13.35 -8.18 -13.42
N PHE A 238 -12.87 -9.26 -14.04
CA PHE A 238 -13.63 -10.13 -14.94
C PHE A 238 -13.61 -11.55 -14.39
N SER A 239 -14.78 -12.12 -14.08
CA SER A 239 -14.89 -13.47 -13.54
C SER A 239 -15.19 -14.47 -14.66
N PHE A 240 -14.46 -15.58 -14.71
CA PHE A 240 -14.66 -16.69 -15.63
C PHE A 240 -14.76 -17.99 -14.82
N GLY A 241 -15.97 -18.47 -14.56
CA GLY A 241 -16.20 -19.61 -13.67
C GLY A 241 -15.70 -19.33 -12.25
N LYS A 242 -14.63 -20.02 -11.81
CA LYS A 242 -13.97 -19.79 -10.50
C LYS A 242 -12.76 -18.84 -10.58
N ASN A 243 -12.32 -18.51 -11.80
CA ASN A 243 -11.15 -17.68 -12.05
C ASN A 243 -11.53 -16.20 -12.14
N VAL A 244 -10.56 -15.32 -11.92
CA VAL A 244 -10.71 -13.87 -12.04
C VAL A 244 -9.51 -13.29 -12.78
N LEU A 245 -9.76 -12.51 -13.82
CA LEU A 245 -8.77 -11.60 -14.41
C LEU A 245 -8.98 -10.22 -13.81
N ALA A 246 -7.98 -9.70 -13.12
CA ALA A 246 -7.97 -8.37 -12.55
C ALA A 246 -6.96 -7.50 -13.30
N VAL A 247 -7.37 -6.31 -13.74
CA VAL A 247 -6.52 -5.35 -14.45
C VAL A 247 -6.51 -4.06 -13.65
N ASN A 248 -5.33 -3.46 -13.45
CA ASN A 248 -5.14 -2.23 -12.70
C ASN A 248 -4.28 -1.23 -13.48
N GLY A 249 -4.66 0.03 -13.42
CA GLY A 249 -3.90 1.17 -13.92
C GLY A 249 -3.76 2.22 -12.83
N ILE A 250 -2.53 2.64 -12.57
CA ILE A 250 -2.21 3.69 -11.59
C ILE A 250 -1.46 4.78 -12.32
N ALA A 251 -1.89 6.03 -12.17
CA ALA A 251 -1.15 7.17 -12.65
C ALA A 251 -1.09 8.28 -11.61
N ALA A 252 0.02 9.00 -11.57
CA ALA A 252 0.13 10.20 -10.78
C ALA A 252 0.98 11.23 -11.51
N PHE A 253 0.49 12.47 -11.58
CA PHE A 253 1.14 13.57 -12.26
C PHE A 253 1.30 14.74 -11.30
N THR A 254 2.50 15.31 -11.22
CA THR A 254 2.79 16.44 -10.33
C THR A 254 3.38 17.62 -11.08
N VAL A 255 2.96 18.84 -10.70
CA VAL A 255 3.42 20.10 -11.30
C VAL A 255 3.72 21.10 -10.19
N GLY A 256 4.79 21.88 -10.32
CA GLY A 256 5.27 22.82 -9.30
C GLY A 256 6.53 22.35 -8.55
N GLU A 257 6.72 22.84 -7.33
CA GLU A 257 7.87 22.55 -6.48
C GLU A 257 7.61 21.32 -5.60
N VAL A 258 7.89 20.14 -6.14
CA VAL A 258 7.64 18.86 -5.46
C VAL A 258 8.91 18.44 -4.72
N PRO A 259 8.87 18.17 -3.40
CA PRO A 259 10.01 17.59 -2.70
C PRO A 259 10.23 16.14 -3.10
N PHE A 260 11.48 15.66 -3.02
CA PHE A 260 11.86 14.35 -3.55
C PHE A 260 11.11 13.16 -2.91
N PHE A 261 10.68 13.31 -1.66
CA PHE A 261 9.91 12.31 -0.91
C PHE A 261 8.40 12.32 -1.26
N GLN A 262 7.94 13.30 -2.04
CA GLN A 262 6.58 13.38 -2.58
C GLN A 262 6.50 13.05 -4.08
N PHE A 263 7.60 12.67 -4.75
CA PHE A 263 7.46 12.20 -6.12
C PHE A 263 6.65 10.90 -6.19
N PRO A 264 5.73 10.76 -7.17
CA PRO A 264 5.21 9.46 -7.57
C PRO A 264 6.31 8.42 -7.72
N GLN A 265 6.05 7.20 -7.24
CA GLN A 265 7.09 6.18 -7.14
C GLN A 265 6.59 4.78 -7.54
N ILE A 266 7.45 4.07 -8.27
CA ILE A 266 7.33 2.67 -8.64
C ILE A 266 8.11 1.83 -7.62
N GLY A 267 7.52 0.73 -7.21
CA GLY A 267 8.12 -0.23 -6.30
C GLY A 267 7.17 -0.84 -5.27
N GLY A 268 7.67 -1.84 -4.58
CA GLY A 268 7.03 -2.39 -3.39
C GLY A 268 5.86 -3.33 -3.69
N PRO A 269 5.02 -3.64 -2.68
CA PRO A 269 4.04 -4.72 -2.74
C PRO A 269 2.82 -4.43 -3.62
N ARG A 270 2.60 -3.20 -4.06
CA ARG A 270 1.37 -2.80 -4.79
C ARG A 270 1.63 -2.05 -6.10
N ARG A 271 2.75 -1.35 -6.25
CA ARG A 271 3.05 -0.50 -7.41
C ARG A 271 4.21 -1.10 -8.19
N LEU A 272 3.99 -2.24 -8.84
CA LEU A 272 5.04 -2.99 -9.57
C LEU A 272 5.94 -3.89 -8.68
N ARG A 273 5.36 -4.99 -8.19
CA ARG A 273 6.05 -6.05 -7.42
C ARG A 273 7.30 -6.57 -8.16
N GLY A 274 8.37 -6.81 -7.41
CA GLY A 274 9.70 -7.17 -7.89
C GLY A 274 10.69 -6.03 -7.70
N TYR A 275 10.27 -4.78 -7.89
CA TYR A 275 11.11 -3.62 -7.62
C TYR A 275 11.08 -3.23 -6.13
N PRO A 276 12.21 -2.83 -5.53
CA PRO A 276 12.26 -2.23 -4.19
C PRO A 276 11.28 -1.05 -4.06
N ASP A 277 10.77 -0.78 -2.86
CA ASP A 277 9.86 0.37 -2.70
C ASP A 277 10.58 1.69 -3.03
N GLY A 278 9.93 2.53 -3.84
CA GLY A 278 10.50 3.79 -4.30
C GLY A 278 11.69 3.66 -5.26
N LYS A 279 11.86 2.50 -5.93
CA LYS A 279 12.97 2.20 -6.85
C LYS A 279 13.11 3.19 -7.99
N TYR A 280 11.99 3.63 -8.55
CA TYR A 280 11.97 4.72 -9.53
C TYR A 280 11.00 5.77 -9.04
N ARG A 281 11.38 7.04 -9.13
CA ARG A 281 10.50 8.16 -8.78
C ARG A 281 10.75 9.33 -9.72
N ASP A 282 9.70 10.04 -10.07
CA ASP A 282 9.79 11.27 -10.86
C ASP A 282 8.48 12.07 -10.77
N ARG A 283 8.39 13.20 -11.48
CA ARG A 283 7.21 14.09 -11.48
C ARG A 283 5.93 13.37 -11.90
N HIS A 284 6.04 12.43 -12.82
CA HIS A 284 4.93 11.66 -13.35
C HIS A 284 5.24 10.17 -13.29
N MET A 285 4.19 9.38 -13.13
CA MET A 285 4.26 7.93 -13.07
C MET A 285 3.02 7.34 -13.71
N VAL A 286 3.19 6.29 -14.50
CA VAL A 286 2.12 5.46 -15.03
C VAL A 286 2.49 3.99 -14.85
N ILE A 287 1.56 3.19 -14.34
CA ILE A 287 1.69 1.75 -14.12
C ILE A 287 0.45 1.06 -14.69
N ALA A 288 0.65 -0.08 -15.34
CA ALA A 288 -0.40 -1.01 -15.75
C ALA A 288 -0.03 -2.43 -15.30
N GLN A 289 -0.95 -3.13 -14.65
CA GLN A 289 -0.72 -4.47 -14.10
C GLN A 289 -1.94 -5.35 -14.28
N THR A 290 -1.70 -6.65 -14.40
CA THR A 290 -2.75 -7.67 -14.52
C THR A 290 -2.44 -8.84 -13.60
N GLU A 291 -3.49 -9.38 -12.97
CA GLU A 291 -3.46 -10.60 -12.16
C GLU A 291 -4.48 -11.60 -12.68
N PHE A 292 -4.06 -12.85 -12.89
CA PHE A 292 -4.95 -13.97 -13.10
C PHE A 292 -5.01 -14.80 -11.82
N ARG A 293 -6.19 -14.86 -11.22
CA ARG A 293 -6.46 -15.48 -9.91
C ARG A 293 -7.28 -16.75 -10.11
N PHE A 294 -6.86 -17.87 -9.54
CA PHE A 294 -7.50 -19.17 -9.72
C PHE A 294 -7.51 -19.98 -8.41
N PRO A 295 -8.54 -20.79 -8.15
CA PRO A 295 -8.54 -21.69 -6.99
C PRO A 295 -7.49 -22.80 -7.18
N ILE A 296 -6.86 -23.25 -6.09
CA ILE A 296 -5.98 -24.43 -6.10
C ILE A 296 -6.71 -25.57 -5.39
N VAL A 297 -6.76 -25.52 -4.06
CA VAL A 297 -7.42 -26.53 -3.22
C VAL A 297 -7.83 -25.91 -1.89
N TRP A 298 -8.99 -26.30 -1.36
CA TRP A 298 -9.48 -25.84 -0.06
C TRP A 298 -9.48 -24.29 0.05
N ARG A 299 -8.70 -23.74 0.98
CA ARG A 299 -8.56 -22.29 1.23
C ARG A 299 -7.39 -21.67 0.45
N PHE A 300 -6.69 -22.45 -0.37
CA PHE A 300 -5.56 -21.99 -1.16
C PHE A 300 -6.00 -21.56 -2.56
N LYS A 301 -5.51 -20.40 -2.99
CA LYS A 301 -5.68 -19.87 -4.35
C LYS A 301 -4.33 -19.44 -4.91
N GLY A 302 -4.18 -19.53 -6.22
CA GLY A 302 -3.01 -19.10 -6.95
C GLY A 302 -3.26 -17.78 -7.65
N VAL A 303 -2.19 -17.02 -7.84
CA VAL A 303 -2.16 -15.82 -8.67
C VAL A 303 -0.92 -15.88 -9.55
N VAL A 304 -1.06 -15.56 -10.82
CA VAL A 304 0.05 -15.16 -11.68
C VAL A 304 -0.18 -13.73 -12.13
N PHE A 305 0.88 -12.94 -12.22
CA PHE A 305 0.76 -11.52 -12.52
C PHE A 305 1.87 -11.02 -13.42
N ALA A 306 1.55 -10.01 -14.19
CA ALA A 306 2.49 -9.30 -15.04
C ALA A 306 2.08 -7.83 -15.14
N GLY A 307 3.01 -6.97 -15.52
CA GLY A 307 2.73 -5.55 -15.69
C GLY A 307 3.96 -4.78 -16.10
N GLY A 308 3.82 -3.46 -16.05
CA GLY A 308 4.93 -2.55 -16.23
C GLY A 308 4.56 -1.13 -15.88
N GLY A 309 5.56 -0.28 -15.79
CA GLY A 309 5.34 1.14 -15.55
C GLY A 309 6.51 1.99 -16.00
N THR A 310 6.33 3.30 -15.96
CA THR A 310 7.36 4.29 -16.28
C THR A 310 7.23 5.47 -15.33
N VAL A 311 8.36 6.10 -15.03
CA VAL A 311 8.42 7.44 -14.44
C VAL A 311 9.01 8.41 -15.45
N PHE A 312 8.63 9.68 -15.38
CA PHE A 312 9.07 10.74 -16.29
C PHE A 312 8.78 12.12 -15.65
N GLY A 313 9.56 13.15 -15.94
CA GLY A 313 9.37 14.54 -15.54
C GLY A 313 10.11 15.61 -16.36
N LYS A 314 10.98 15.26 -17.32
CA LYS A 314 11.74 16.20 -18.17
C LYS A 314 11.11 16.30 -19.56
N ALA A 315 11.02 17.53 -20.09
CA ALA A 315 10.55 17.74 -21.46
C ALA A 315 11.47 17.05 -22.47
N GLY A 316 10.88 16.29 -23.41
CA GLY A 316 11.63 15.57 -24.46
C GLY A 316 12.32 14.28 -24.00
N GLU A 317 12.12 13.84 -22.76
CA GLU A 317 12.69 12.56 -22.32
C GLU A 317 11.93 11.38 -22.92
N THR A 318 12.66 10.29 -23.15
CA THR A 318 12.05 9.02 -23.57
C THR A 318 11.60 8.24 -22.35
N ALA A 319 10.32 7.92 -22.28
CA ALA A 319 9.76 7.07 -21.23
C ALA A 319 10.42 5.68 -21.27
N LYS A 320 11.00 5.24 -20.14
CA LYS A 320 11.59 3.91 -20.00
C LYS A 320 10.60 2.96 -19.35
N PHE A 321 10.09 2.01 -20.13
CA PHE A 321 9.18 0.98 -19.64
C PHE A 321 9.92 -0.03 -18.75
N ARG A 322 9.39 -0.26 -17.55
CA ARG A 322 9.90 -1.20 -16.55
C ARG A 322 8.95 -2.38 -16.43
N PRO A 323 9.26 -3.57 -16.99
CA PRO A 323 8.38 -4.72 -16.92
C PRO A 323 8.50 -5.45 -15.58
N ASN A 324 7.42 -6.12 -15.16
CA ASN A 324 7.45 -7.02 -14.02
C ASN A 324 6.57 -8.26 -14.25
N ALA A 325 6.92 -9.35 -13.59
CA ALA A 325 6.14 -10.58 -13.58
C ALA A 325 6.29 -11.31 -12.25
N GLY A 326 5.41 -12.26 -11.97
CA GLY A 326 5.53 -13.09 -10.79
C GLY A 326 4.33 -13.99 -10.55
N ALA A 327 4.40 -14.67 -9.42
CA ALA A 327 3.37 -15.59 -8.97
C ALA A 327 3.15 -15.45 -7.46
N GLY A 328 1.99 -15.92 -7.00
CA GLY A 328 1.65 -15.84 -5.60
C GLY A 328 0.65 -16.89 -5.15
N LEU A 329 0.67 -17.13 -3.86
CA LEU A 329 -0.26 -17.99 -3.13
C LEU A 329 -1.15 -17.11 -2.24
N ARG A 330 -2.42 -17.49 -2.12
CA ARG A 330 -3.39 -16.88 -1.23
C ARG A 330 -3.89 -17.93 -0.26
N PHE A 331 -3.91 -17.61 1.02
CA PHE A 331 -4.59 -18.41 2.03
C PHE A 331 -5.81 -17.65 2.55
N GLU A 332 -7.01 -18.19 2.29
CA GLU A 332 -8.28 -17.60 2.72
C GLU A 332 -8.57 -17.91 4.19
N PHE A 333 -8.21 -16.97 5.08
CA PHE A 333 -8.38 -17.18 6.52
C PHE A 333 -9.80 -16.81 6.99
N ASP A 334 -10.39 -15.71 6.52
CA ASP A 334 -11.80 -15.35 6.76
C ASP A 334 -12.64 -15.61 5.52
N ARG A 335 -13.39 -16.72 5.53
CA ARG A 335 -14.28 -17.15 4.43
C ARG A 335 -15.51 -16.28 4.27
N ARG A 336 -15.96 -15.60 5.34
CA ARG A 336 -17.15 -14.73 5.27
C ARG A 336 -16.80 -13.45 4.53
N GLN A 337 -15.64 -12.89 4.84
CA GLN A 337 -15.17 -11.65 4.21
C GLN A 337 -14.37 -11.87 2.92
N LYS A 338 -13.93 -13.13 2.67
CA LYS A 338 -12.96 -13.50 1.62
C LYS A 338 -11.63 -12.78 1.79
N LEU A 339 -11.17 -12.69 3.04
CA LEU A 339 -9.92 -12.04 3.36
C LEU A 339 -8.77 -13.04 3.23
N HIS A 340 -7.75 -12.66 2.48
CA HIS A 340 -6.63 -13.52 2.13
C HIS A 340 -5.33 -13.05 2.78
N LEU A 341 -4.51 -14.01 3.22
CA LEU A 341 -3.09 -13.81 3.41
C LEU A 341 -2.39 -14.01 2.07
N ARG A 342 -1.62 -13.01 1.65
CA ARG A 342 -0.98 -12.89 0.36
C ARG A 342 0.50 -13.25 0.47
N PHE A 343 0.96 -14.21 -0.33
CA PHE A 343 2.37 -14.51 -0.51
C PHE A 343 2.68 -14.32 -1.99
N ASP A 344 3.48 -13.31 -2.35
CA ASP A 344 3.88 -13.07 -3.74
C ASP A 344 5.39 -13.14 -3.89
N TYR A 345 5.86 -13.71 -4.98
CA TYR A 345 7.22 -13.51 -5.47
C TYR A 345 7.14 -12.76 -6.80
N GLY A 346 7.78 -11.59 -6.84
CA GLY A 346 7.86 -10.75 -8.04
C GLY A 346 9.29 -10.58 -8.52
N ILE A 347 9.45 -10.46 -9.83
CA ILE A 347 10.70 -10.14 -10.52
C ILE A 347 10.48 -8.94 -11.45
N GLY A 348 11.48 -8.08 -11.54
CA GLY A 348 11.56 -6.95 -12.45
C GLY A 348 12.86 -6.99 -13.26
N GLU A 349 12.96 -6.11 -14.25
CA GLU A 349 14.19 -5.92 -15.04
C GLU A 349 15.36 -5.49 -14.16
N GLY A 350 16.54 -6.10 -14.33
CA GLY A 350 17.79 -5.71 -13.67
C GLY A 350 18.14 -6.50 -12.40
N LYS A 351 19.43 -6.63 -12.12
CA LYS A 351 19.92 -7.38 -10.95
C LYS A 351 19.39 -6.77 -9.65
N GLY A 352 18.95 -7.61 -8.71
CA GLY A 352 18.43 -7.17 -7.42
C GLY A 352 16.97 -6.71 -7.41
N ASN A 353 16.29 -6.66 -8.56
CA ASN A 353 14.86 -6.36 -8.64
C ASN A 353 14.03 -7.65 -8.56
N SER A 354 14.04 -8.27 -7.39
CA SER A 354 13.12 -9.35 -7.04
C SER A 354 12.75 -9.29 -5.56
N GLY A 355 11.57 -9.77 -5.18
CA GLY A 355 11.14 -9.71 -3.78
C GLY A 355 10.01 -10.67 -3.45
N VAL A 356 10.02 -11.15 -2.20
CA VAL A 356 8.92 -11.90 -1.57
C VAL A 356 8.09 -10.95 -0.71
N TYR A 357 6.79 -10.91 -0.94
CA TYR A 357 5.85 -10.05 -0.21
C TYR A 357 4.85 -10.89 0.57
N VAL A 358 4.70 -10.59 1.86
CA VAL A 358 3.67 -11.20 2.71
C VAL A 358 2.74 -10.13 3.23
N THR A 359 1.49 -10.14 2.76
CA THR A 359 0.55 -9.02 3.00
C THR A 359 -0.87 -9.49 3.28
N LEU A 360 -1.72 -8.62 3.83
CA LEU A 360 -3.15 -8.87 3.98
C LEU A 360 -3.94 -8.28 2.81
N GLY A 361 -4.90 -9.05 2.26
CA GLY A 361 -5.73 -8.63 1.13
C GLY A 361 -4.99 -8.73 -0.22
N GLU A 362 -5.67 -8.31 -1.29
CA GLU A 362 -5.10 -8.32 -2.64
C GLU A 362 -4.24 -7.07 -2.92
N ALA A 363 -3.44 -7.10 -3.99
CA ALA A 363 -2.64 -5.95 -4.40
C ALA A 363 -3.49 -4.77 -4.87
N PHE A 364 -4.59 -5.08 -5.55
CA PHE A 364 -5.63 -4.15 -6.01
C PHE A 364 -6.99 -4.85 -6.11
#